data_AF-A0A4Q3V605-F1
#
_entry.id   AF-A0A4Q3V605-F1
#
_cell.length_a   1.000
_cell.length_b   1.000
_cell.length_c   1.000
_cell.angle_alpha   90.00
_cell.angle_beta   90.00
_cell.angle_gamma   90.00
#
_symmetry.space_group_name_H-M   'P 1'
#
loop_
_entity.id
_entity.type
_entity.pdbx_description
1 polymer ?
#
loop_
_entity_poly.entity_id
_entity_poly.type
_entity_poly.pdbx_seq_one_letter_code
_entity_poly.pdbx_strand_id
1 'polypeptide(L)'
;MSEHERLRAEAIATYERMWTDEKPDRDRLLREAETKLAEALALSPNDVESLVHGGIVLTYRAHRAAVQERNALFRAAEEKYAQATALDPRRFDAWHNWGALLKHRAALASGPQRERLLQESEEKKAKIRIPSPQAGMG
;
A
#
# COMPACT_ATOMS: atom_id res chain seq x y z
N MET A 1 -22.51 3.38 9.82
CA MET A 1 -21.44 3.04 8.87
C MET A 1 -21.91 3.47 7.50
N SER A 2 -21.15 4.35 6.85
CA SER A 2 -21.40 4.77 5.48
C SER A 2 -21.00 3.65 4.50
N GLU A 3 -21.45 3.75 3.24
CA GLU A 3 -21.23 2.70 2.25
C GLU A 3 -19.74 2.48 1.93
N HIS A 4 -18.95 3.56 1.82
CA HIS A 4 -17.51 3.43 1.58
C HIS A 4 -16.79 2.72 2.73
N GLU A 5 -17.20 2.97 3.98
CA GLU A 5 -16.64 2.29 5.16
C GLU A 5 -16.99 0.80 5.19
N ARG A 6 -18.22 0.45 4.77
CA ARG A 6 -18.66 -0.95 4.63
C ARG A 6 -17.84 -1.67 3.56
N LEU A 7 -17.74 -1.09 2.36
CA LEU A 7 -16.98 -1.66 1.25
C LEU A 7 -15.51 -1.84 1.62
N ARG A 8 -14.90 -0.85 2.29
CA ARG A 8 -13.54 -0.96 2.82
C ARG A 8 -13.42 -2.12 3.81
N ALA A 9 -14.31 -2.20 4.81
CA ALA A 9 -14.26 -3.26 5.82
C ALA A 9 -14.39 -4.65 5.18
N GLU A 10 -15.28 -4.81 4.20
CA GLU A 10 -15.42 -6.04 3.45
C GLU A 10 -14.17 -6.36 2.62
N ALA A 11 -13.54 -5.36 2.01
CA ALA A 11 -12.29 -5.57 1.28
C ALA A 11 -11.17 -6.06 2.20
N ILE A 12 -11.04 -5.48 3.39
CA ILE A 12 -10.05 -5.87 4.39
C ILE A 12 -10.31 -7.31 4.85
N ALA A 13 -11.55 -7.66 5.16
CA ALA A 13 -11.92 -9.02 5.54
C ALA A 13 -11.67 -10.02 4.39
N THR A 14 -12.00 -9.66 3.14
CA THR A 14 -11.70 -10.48 1.95
C THR A 14 -10.19 -10.67 1.79
N TYR A 15 -9.39 -9.63 2.00
CA TYR A 15 -7.94 -9.70 2.00
C TYR A 15 -7.46 -10.65 3.11
N GLU A 16 -7.80 -10.43 4.37
CA GLU A 16 -7.36 -11.23 5.52
C GLU A 16 -7.61 -12.74 5.35
N ARG A 17 -8.67 -13.12 4.62
CA ARG A 17 -8.95 -14.51 4.28
C ARG A 17 -7.82 -15.21 3.50
N MET A 18 -6.93 -14.51 2.79
CA MET A 18 -5.84 -15.18 2.06
C MET A 18 -4.80 -15.83 2.99
N TRP A 19 -4.80 -15.47 4.28
CA TRP A 19 -3.89 -15.95 5.31
C TRP A 19 -4.49 -17.08 6.17
N THR A 20 -5.69 -17.56 5.84
CA THR A 20 -6.30 -18.70 6.53
C THR A 20 -5.65 -20.03 6.13
N ASP A 21 -5.83 -21.03 6.99
CA ASP A 21 -5.30 -22.40 6.77
C ASP A 21 -5.98 -23.13 5.59
N GLU A 22 -7.08 -22.61 5.06
CA GLU A 22 -7.92 -23.22 4.03
C GLU A 22 -7.33 -23.16 2.60
N LYS A 23 -6.08 -22.69 2.43
CA LYS A 23 -5.40 -22.51 1.13
C LYS A 23 -6.32 -21.92 0.04
N PRO A 24 -6.91 -20.74 0.28
CA PRO A 24 -7.89 -20.18 -0.65
C PRO A 24 -7.25 -19.73 -1.96
N ASP A 25 -8.08 -19.49 -2.97
CA ASP A 25 -7.67 -18.82 -4.19
C ASP A 25 -7.30 -17.35 -3.90
N ARG A 26 -6.02 -17.14 -3.65
CA ARG A 26 -5.44 -15.84 -3.30
C ARG A 26 -5.60 -14.81 -4.40
N ASP A 27 -5.55 -15.21 -5.67
CA ASP A 27 -5.69 -14.28 -6.80
C ASP A 27 -7.11 -13.76 -6.92
N ARG A 28 -8.09 -14.64 -6.72
CA ARG A 28 -9.50 -14.24 -6.64
C ARG A 28 -9.74 -13.27 -5.49
N LEU A 29 -9.27 -13.60 -4.28
CA LEU A 29 -9.48 -12.75 -3.10
C LEU A 29 -8.84 -11.37 -3.27
N LEU A 30 -7.63 -11.29 -3.84
CA LEU A 30 -6.97 -10.01 -4.11
C LEU A 30 -7.77 -9.14 -5.10
N ARG A 31 -8.25 -9.73 -6.20
CA ARG A 31 -9.07 -9.00 -7.19
C ARG A 31 -10.39 -8.53 -6.57
N GLU A 32 -11.01 -9.35 -5.75
CA GLU A 32 -12.25 -9.00 -5.07
C GLU A 32 -12.04 -7.85 -4.06
N ALA A 33 -10.97 -7.90 -3.26
CA ALA A 33 -10.62 -6.82 -2.33
C ALA A 33 -10.30 -5.51 -3.07
N GLU A 34 -9.56 -5.58 -4.18
CA GLU A 34 -9.26 -4.42 -5.02
C GLU A 34 -10.52 -3.76 -5.59
N THR A 35 -11.46 -4.55 -6.13
CA THR A 35 -12.73 -4.02 -6.65
C THR A 35 -13.49 -3.26 -5.56
N LYS A 36 -13.62 -3.83 -4.36
CA LYS A 36 -14.30 -3.17 -3.25
C LYS A 36 -13.60 -1.89 -2.79
N LEU A 37 -12.26 -1.88 -2.75
CA LEU A 37 -11.49 -0.67 -2.43
C LEU A 37 -11.64 0.39 -3.51
N ALA A 38 -11.70 0.01 -4.79
CA ALA A 38 -11.94 0.93 -5.89
C ALA A 38 -13.34 1.56 -5.80
N GLU A 39 -14.37 0.77 -5.46
CA GLU A 39 -15.73 1.27 -5.22
C GLU A 39 -15.79 2.19 -3.99
N ALA A 40 -15.12 1.83 -2.89
CA ALA A 40 -15.01 2.68 -1.71
C ALA A 40 -14.36 4.03 -2.04
N LEU A 41 -13.28 4.03 -2.82
CA LEU A 41 -12.59 5.25 -3.26
C LEU A 41 -13.38 6.06 -4.29
N ALA A 42 -14.27 5.43 -5.07
CA ALA A 42 -15.18 6.17 -5.95
C ALA A 42 -16.20 6.98 -5.14
N LEU A 43 -16.63 6.47 -3.99
CA LEU A 43 -17.54 7.16 -3.06
C LEU A 43 -16.82 8.15 -2.15
N SER A 44 -15.58 7.83 -1.74
CA SER A 44 -14.75 8.65 -0.85
C SER A 44 -13.28 8.64 -1.31
N PRO A 45 -12.91 9.50 -2.28
CA PRO A 45 -11.56 9.48 -2.89
C PRO A 45 -10.41 9.74 -1.92
N ASN A 46 -10.71 10.43 -0.81
CA ASN A 46 -9.72 10.81 0.22
C ASN A 46 -9.74 9.87 1.44
N ASP A 47 -10.39 8.71 1.35
CA ASP A 47 -10.33 7.72 2.43
C ASP A 47 -8.93 7.10 2.51
N VAL A 48 -8.11 7.63 3.43
CA VAL A 48 -6.72 7.22 3.66
C VAL A 48 -6.61 5.71 3.91
N GLU A 49 -7.55 5.11 4.62
CA GLU A 49 -7.50 3.68 4.96
C GLU A 49 -7.70 2.81 3.72
N SER A 50 -8.64 3.20 2.84
CA SER A 50 -8.85 2.52 1.55
C SER A 50 -7.67 2.72 0.60
N LEU A 51 -7.02 3.89 0.61
CA LEU A 51 -5.79 4.12 -0.16
C LEU A 51 -4.65 3.21 0.32
N VAL A 52 -4.43 3.11 1.64
CA VAL A 52 -3.38 2.24 2.21
C VAL A 52 -3.65 0.78 1.83
N HIS A 53 -4.86 0.27 2.06
CA HIS A 53 -5.20 -1.10 1.73
C HIS A 53 -5.18 -1.37 0.21
N GLY A 54 -5.55 -0.38 -0.61
CA GLY A 54 -5.41 -0.46 -2.06
C GLY A 54 -3.95 -0.67 -2.48
N GLY A 55 -3.02 0.09 -1.88
CA GLY A 55 -1.59 -0.10 -2.11
C GLY A 55 -1.10 -1.49 -1.69
N ILE A 56 -1.58 -2.01 -0.55
CA ILE A 56 -1.21 -3.35 -0.06
C ILE A 56 -1.69 -4.43 -1.02
N VAL A 57 -2.98 -4.42 -1.37
CA VAL A 57 -3.58 -5.41 -2.29
C VAL A 57 -2.87 -5.39 -3.64
N LEU A 58 -2.62 -4.21 -4.22
CA LEU A 58 -1.90 -4.08 -5.48
C LEU A 58 -0.46 -4.62 -5.39
N THR A 59 0.23 -4.40 -4.27
CA THR A 59 1.57 -4.95 -4.02
C THR A 59 1.55 -6.48 -4.02
N TYR A 60 0.59 -7.09 -3.33
CA TYR A 60 0.43 -8.55 -3.32
C TYR A 60 0.04 -9.11 -4.70
N ARG A 61 -0.83 -8.41 -5.44
CA ARG A 61 -1.12 -8.77 -6.84
C ARG A 61 0.15 -8.73 -7.69
N ALA A 62 0.96 -7.69 -7.55
CA ALA A 62 2.20 -7.53 -8.32
C ALA A 62 3.20 -8.66 -8.06
N HIS A 63 3.30 -9.16 -6.82
CA HIS A 63 4.15 -10.31 -6.48
C HIS A 63 3.73 -11.61 -7.17
N ARG A 64 2.45 -11.72 -7.55
CA ARG A 64 1.87 -12.92 -8.17
C ARG A 64 1.70 -12.77 -9.68
N ALA A 65 1.82 -11.56 -10.20
CA ALA A 65 1.63 -11.24 -11.60
C ALA A 65 2.85 -11.59 -12.46
N ALA A 66 2.60 -11.79 -13.76
CA ALA A 66 3.65 -11.87 -14.76
C ALA A 66 4.44 -10.54 -14.84
N VAL A 67 5.66 -10.60 -15.37
CA VAL A 67 6.60 -9.45 -15.43
C VAL A 67 5.95 -8.19 -16.01
N GLN A 68 5.16 -8.33 -17.09
CA GLN A 68 4.54 -7.21 -17.79
C GLN A 68 3.51 -6.47 -16.93
N GLU A 69 2.63 -7.21 -16.24
CA GLU A 69 1.58 -6.64 -15.39
C GLU A 69 2.14 -6.12 -14.06
N ARG A 70 3.13 -6.83 -13.50
CA ARG A 70 3.74 -6.50 -12.20
C ARG A 70 4.23 -5.05 -12.09
N ASN A 71 4.86 -4.52 -13.13
CA ASN A 71 5.36 -3.14 -13.09
C ASN A 71 4.24 -2.10 -13.04
N ALA A 72 3.12 -2.35 -13.72
CA ALA A 72 1.95 -1.48 -13.68
C ALA A 72 1.30 -1.52 -12.29
N LEU A 73 1.15 -2.71 -11.70
CA LEU A 73 0.61 -2.88 -10.36
C LEU A 73 1.46 -2.20 -9.29
N PHE A 74 2.79 -2.29 -9.39
CA PHE A 74 3.68 -1.58 -8.47
C PHE A 74 3.54 -0.07 -8.58
N ARG A 75 3.44 0.49 -9.79
CA ARG A 75 3.21 1.94 -9.97
C ARG A 75 1.87 2.38 -9.37
N ALA A 76 0.81 1.61 -9.64
CA ALA A 76 -0.50 1.88 -9.05
C ALA A 76 -0.46 1.82 -7.52
N ALA A 77 0.28 0.88 -6.92
CA ALA A 77 0.46 0.83 -5.47
C ALA A 77 1.20 2.06 -4.92
N GLU A 78 2.25 2.53 -5.61
CA GLU A 78 2.97 3.76 -5.24
C GLU A 78 2.07 4.98 -5.28
N GLU A 79 1.22 5.11 -6.30
CA GLU A 79 0.25 6.20 -6.39
C GLU A 79 -0.73 6.21 -5.21
N LYS A 80 -1.18 5.04 -4.76
CA LYS A 80 -2.06 4.92 -3.59
C LYS A 80 -1.36 5.36 -2.31
N TYR A 81 -0.12 4.91 -2.08
CA TYR A 81 0.65 5.34 -0.91
C TYR A 81 1.02 6.84 -0.98
N ALA A 82 1.34 7.36 -2.16
CA ALA A 82 1.61 8.78 -2.37
C ALA A 82 0.39 9.64 -2.00
N GLN A 83 -0.80 9.25 -2.45
CA GLN A 83 -2.04 9.93 -2.09
C GLN A 83 -2.34 9.83 -0.59
N ALA A 84 -2.22 8.63 -0.01
CA ALA A 84 -2.45 8.41 1.43
C ALA A 84 -1.54 9.30 2.30
N THR A 85 -0.25 9.37 1.95
CA THR A 85 0.74 10.17 2.68
C THR A 85 0.64 11.67 2.43
N ALA A 86 0.07 12.09 1.30
CA ALA A 86 -0.26 13.50 1.05
C ALA A 86 -1.45 13.96 1.91
N LEU A 87 -2.45 13.10 2.09
CA LEU A 87 -3.62 13.35 2.92
C LEU A 87 -3.30 13.25 4.42
N ASP A 88 -2.52 12.25 4.81
CA ASP A 88 -2.05 12.06 6.18
C ASP A 88 -0.54 11.77 6.20
N PRO A 89 0.31 12.81 6.34
CA PRO A 89 1.75 12.66 6.42
C PRO A 89 2.24 11.84 7.62
N ARG A 90 1.40 11.61 8.64
CA ARG A 90 1.72 10.83 9.83
C ARG A 90 1.25 9.38 9.71
N ARG A 91 0.66 8.97 8.58
CA ARG A 91 0.20 7.60 8.35
C ARG A 91 1.37 6.62 8.25
N PHE A 92 1.77 6.07 9.39
CA PHE A 92 2.87 5.12 9.53
C PHE A 92 2.78 3.97 8.53
N ASP A 93 1.62 3.32 8.44
CA ASP A 93 1.42 2.13 7.59
C ASP A 93 1.69 2.43 6.11
N ALA A 94 1.28 3.62 5.65
CA ALA A 94 1.48 4.04 4.27
C ALA A 94 2.97 4.18 3.95
N TRP A 95 3.73 4.87 4.80
CA TRP A 95 5.18 5.02 4.62
C TRP A 95 5.92 3.70 4.74
N HIS A 96 5.55 2.86 5.71
CA HIS A 96 6.16 1.55 5.92
C HIS A 96 5.96 0.65 4.70
N ASN A 97 4.73 0.51 4.22
CA ASN A 97 4.41 -0.37 3.10
C ASN A 97 4.94 0.18 1.76
N TRP A 98 4.99 1.50 1.58
CA TRP A 98 5.65 2.09 0.42
C TRP A 98 7.16 1.81 0.40
N GLY A 99 7.84 1.95 1.55
CA GLY A 99 9.24 1.57 1.67
C GLY A 99 9.48 0.08 1.36
N ALA A 100 8.62 -0.81 1.89
CA ALA A 100 8.69 -2.24 1.60
C ALA A 100 8.51 -2.55 0.11
N LEU A 101 7.53 -1.92 -0.54
CA LEU A 101 7.29 -1.99 -1.98
C LEU A 101 8.52 -1.58 -2.80
N LEU A 102 9.15 -0.45 -2.46
CA LEU A 102 10.36 0.04 -3.12
C LEU A 102 11.53 -0.94 -2.97
N LYS A 103 11.72 -1.54 -1.78
CA LYS A 103 12.73 -2.60 -1.59
C LYS A 103 12.45 -3.82 -2.46
N HIS A 104 11.19 -4.21 -2.61
CA HIS A 104 10.82 -5.31 -3.50
C HIS A 104 11.10 -5.00 -4.96
N ARG A 105 10.78 -3.79 -5.43
CA ARG A 105 11.15 -3.34 -6.78
C ARG A 105 12.67 -3.32 -6.97
N ALA A 106 13.42 -2.87 -5.95
CA ALA A 106 14.87 -2.86 -6.00
C ALA A 106 15.47 -4.26 -6.13
N ALA A 107 14.88 -5.26 -5.48
CA ALA A 107 15.30 -6.67 -5.59
C ALA A 107 15.10 -7.25 -7.01
N LEU A 108 14.19 -6.66 -7.79
CA LEU A 108 13.93 -7.05 -9.19
C LEU A 108 14.70 -6.20 -10.20
N ALA A 109 15.39 -5.14 -9.74
CA ALA A 109 16.16 -4.22 -10.57
C ALA A 109 17.66 -4.49 -10.43
N SER A 110 18.45 -3.86 -11.30
CA SER A 110 19.91 -3.93 -11.28
C SER A 110 20.54 -2.55 -11.48
N GLY A 111 21.82 -2.44 -11.11
CA GLY A 111 22.64 -1.24 -11.30
C GLY A 111 22.02 0.04 -10.71
N PRO A 112 22.10 1.18 -11.43
CA PRO A 112 21.62 2.47 -10.93
C PRO A 112 20.12 2.54 -10.60
N GLN A 113 19.31 1.66 -11.17
CA GLN A 113 17.89 1.61 -10.83
C GLN A 113 17.67 1.01 -9.44
N ARG A 114 18.39 -0.07 -9.11
CA ARG A 114 18.31 -0.70 -7.79
C ARG A 114 18.73 0.27 -6.68
N GLU A 115 19.83 0.99 -6.88
CA GLU A 115 20.36 1.95 -5.91
C GLU A 115 19.37 3.08 -5.64
N ARG A 116 18.79 3.67 -6.70
CA ARG A 116 17.75 4.71 -6.56
C ARG A 116 16.56 4.22 -5.76
N LEU A 117 16.03 3.04 -6.07
CA LEU A 117 14.88 2.47 -5.35
C LEU A 117 15.20 2.18 -3.87
N LEU A 118 16.43 1.74 -3.57
CA LEU A 118 16.86 1.55 -2.17
C LEU A 118 16.96 2.88 -1.43
N GLN A 119 17.54 3.91 -2.06
CA GLN A 119 17.60 5.25 -1.48
C GLN A 119 16.20 5.81 -1.20
N GLU A 120 15.29 5.74 -2.18
CA GLU A 120 13.90 6.18 -2.01
C GLU A 120 13.20 5.41 -0.88
N SER A 121 13.44 4.10 -0.74
CA SER A 121 12.91 3.29 0.37
C SER A 121 13.37 3.84 1.73
N GLU A 122 14.65 4.16 1.88
CA GLU A 122 15.18 4.71 3.13
C GLU A 122 14.60 6.11 3.41
N GLU A 123 14.38 6.92 2.38
CA GLU A 123 13.67 8.19 2.53
C GLU A 123 12.23 7.99 3.03
N LYS A 124 11.48 6.99 2.53
CA LYS A 124 10.13 6.67 3.05
C LYS A 124 10.17 6.24 4.51
N LYS A 125 11.13 5.39 4.89
CA LYS A 125 11.30 5.00 6.30
C LYS A 125 11.69 6.17 7.20
N ALA A 126 12.48 7.12 6.71
CA ALA A 126 12.84 8.31 7.48
C ALA A 126 11.59 9.14 7.85
N LYS A 127 10.52 9.12 7.03
CA LYS A 127 9.25 9.81 7.33
C LYS A 127 8.50 9.23 8.53
N ILE A 128 8.74 7.96 8.87
CA ILE A 128 8.18 7.30 10.06
C ILE A 128 8.82 7.86 11.34
N ARG A 129 10.08 8.27 11.28
CA ARG A 129 10.85 8.73 12.43
C ARG A 129 10.60 10.23 12.65
N ILE A 130 9.56 10.56 13.42
CA ILE A 130 9.45 11.87 14.06
C ILE A 130 10.08 11.75 15.46
N PRO A 131 11.25 12.36 15.75
CA PRO A 131 11.60 12.68 17.13
C PRO A 131 10.66 13.80 17.58
N SER A 132 9.87 13.58 18.63
CA SER A 132 9.18 14.67 19.33
C SER A 132 10.21 15.71 19.79
N PRO A 133 10.13 16.99 19.38
CA PRO A 133 10.79 18.05 20.10
C PRO A 133 9.90 18.37 21.32
N GLN A 134 10.22 17.82 22.48
CA GLN A 134 10.04 18.61 23.71
C GLN A 134 11.39 19.27 23.98
N ALA A 135 11.60 20.39 23.30
CA ALA A 135 12.55 21.41 23.71
C ALA A 135 11.83 22.74 23.59
N GLY A 136 11.51 23.33 24.75
CA GLY A 136 11.03 24.70 24.86
C GLY A 136 9.63 24.83 25.45
N MET A 137 9.50 24.63 26.76
CA MET A 137 8.64 25.48 27.61
C MET A 137 9.20 25.46 29.04
N GLY A 138 9.60 26.63 29.54
CA GLY A 138 9.75 26.97 30.96
C GLY A 138 11.11 26.71 31.56
#